data_AF-A0A919QHC0-F1
#
_entry.id   AF-A0A919QHC0-F1
#
_cell.length_a   1.000
_cell.length_b   1.000
_cell.length_c   1.000
_cell.angle_alpha   90.00
_cell.angle_beta   90.00
_cell.angle_gamma   90.00
#
_symmetry.space_group_name_H-M   'P 1'
#
loop_
_entity.id
_entity.type
_entity.pdbx_description
1 polymer ?
#
loop_
_entity_poly.entity_id
_entity_poly.type
_entity_poly.pdbx_seq_one_letter_code
_entity_poly.pdbx_strand_id
1 'polypeptide(L)' 'MARRISTVVGEGDRRASLEAIRDKLARELQAAIGKDAATLAKQLRETLAELESLPGGKEVSAVDEIAERRTRRIADAAGQ' A
#
# COMPACT_ATOMS: atom_id res chain seq x y z
N MET A 1 -15.61 5.32 30.92
CA MET A 1 -15.29 4.24 29.95
C MET A 1 -13.97 4.59 29.28
N ALA A 2 -12.84 4.34 29.94
CA ALA A 2 -11.51 4.69 29.44
C ALA A 2 -11.04 3.62 28.44
N ARG A 3 -11.34 3.83 27.15
CA ARG A 3 -10.77 3.01 26.09
C ARG A 3 -9.28 3.35 26.00
N ARG A 4 -8.44 2.36 26.30
CA ARG A 4 -7.00 2.45 26.54
C ARG A 4 -6.27 3.22 25.42
N ILE A 5 -5.79 4.42 25.73
CA ILE A 5 -4.92 5.26 24.88
C ILE A 5 -3.70 4.47 24.40
N SER A 6 -3.21 3.53 25.20
CA SER A 6 -2.06 2.67 24.89
C SER A 6 -2.26 1.79 23.64
N THR A 7 -3.49 1.38 23.33
CA THR A 7 -3.79 0.59 22.12
C THR A 7 -3.79 1.49 20.88
N VAL A 8 -4.33 2.71 21.01
CA VAL A 8 -4.43 3.66 19.89
C VAL A 8 -3.05 4.16 19.45
N VAL A 9 -2.14 4.39 20.40
CA VAL A 9 -0.75 4.78 20.09
C VAL A 9 -0.02 3.66 19.35
N GLY A 10 -0.04 2.43 19.86
CA GLY A 10 0.63 1.30 19.18
C GLY A 10 0.07 0.99 17.79
N GLU A 11 -1.22 1.21 17.57
CA GLU A 11 -1.89 0.99 16.28
C GLU A 11 -1.66 2.13 15.29
N GLY A 12 -1.62 3.38 15.78
CA GLY A 12 -1.25 4.57 15.00
C GLY A 12 0.20 4.53 14.52
N ASP A 13 1.13 4.16 15.41
CA ASP A 13 2.55 3.96 15.07
C ASP A 13 2.75 2.83 14.06
N ARG A 14 2.01 1.72 14.20
CA ARG A 14 2.07 0.59 13.26
C ARG A 14 1.57 0.99 11.87
N ARG A 15 0.42 1.68 11.79
CA ARG A 15 -0.14 2.16 10.53
C ARG A 15 0.82 3.14 9.85
N ALA A 16 1.32 4.13 10.58
CA ALA A 16 2.27 5.10 10.05
C ALA A 16 3.54 4.43 9.50
N SER A 17 4.04 3.40 10.18
CA SER A 17 5.19 2.62 9.73
C SER A 17 4.90 1.88 8.41
N LEU A 18 3.75 1.23 8.30
CA LEU A 18 3.35 0.52 7.07
C LEU A 18 3.10 1.48 5.90
N GLU A 19 2.56 2.67 6.17
CA GLU A 19 2.40 3.71 5.15
C GLU A 19 3.75 4.23 4.62
N ALA A 20 4.75 4.38 5.49
CA ALA A 20 6.11 4.74 5.10
C ALA A 20 6.77 3.63 4.27
N ILE A 21 6.58 2.36 4.65
CA ILE A 21 7.07 1.20 3.90
C ILE A 21 6.41 1.14 2.52
N ARG A 22 5.09 1.36 2.44
CA ARG A 22 4.34 1.46 1.18
C ARG A 22 4.94 2.53 0.26
N ASP A 23 5.16 3.75 0.77
CA ASP A 23 5.73 4.84 -0.04
C ASP A 23 7.12 4.50 -0.58
N LYS A 24 7.98 3.93 0.27
CA LYS A 24 9.31 3.48 -0.14
C LYS A 24 9.22 2.39 -1.22
N LEU A 25 8.43 1.34 -1.00
CA LEU A 25 8.26 0.25 -1.96
C LEU A 25 7.71 0.76 -3.31
N ALA A 26 6.78 1.73 -3.29
CA ALA A 26 6.25 2.34 -4.50
C ALA A 26 7.31 3.16 -5.26
N ARG A 27 8.21 3.86 -4.54
CA ARG A 27 9.35 4.56 -5.16
C ARG A 27 10.34 3.59 -5.78
N GLU A 28 10.73 2.55 -5.04
CA GLU A 28 11.72 1.58 -5.54
C GLU A 28 11.17 0.76 -6.70
N LEU A 29 9.87 0.43 -6.67
CA LEU A 29 9.20 -0.28 -7.77
C LEU A 29 9.19 0.53 -9.07
N GLN A 30 9.16 1.87 -9.02
CA GLN A 30 9.22 2.71 -10.21
C GLN A 30 10.56 2.61 -10.95
N ALA A 31 11.65 2.34 -10.21
CA ALA A 31 12.98 2.18 -10.78
C ALA A 31 13.37 0.72 -11.04
N ALA A 32 12.61 -0.23 -10.49
CA ALA A 32 12.91 -1.66 -10.60
C ALA A 32 12.46 -2.26 -11.94
N ILE A 33 13.20 -3.26 -12.41
CA ILE A 33 12.92 -4.01 -13.63
C ILE A 33 13.01 -5.52 -13.38
N GLY A 34 12.36 -6.31 -14.25
CA GLY A 34 12.46 -7.77 -14.21
C GLY A 34 12.02 -8.40 -12.88
N LYS A 35 12.89 -9.24 -12.29
CA LYS A 35 12.58 -10.02 -11.08
C LYS A 35 12.46 -9.15 -9.83
N ASP A 36 13.23 -8.08 -9.74
CA ASP A 36 13.16 -7.12 -8.63
C ASP A 36 11.84 -6.38 -8.61
N ALA A 37 11.33 -5.98 -9.79
CA ALA A 37 10.00 -5.37 -9.91
C ALA A 37 8.89 -6.32 -9.46
N ALA A 38 8.95 -7.59 -9.86
CA ALA A 38 7.97 -8.58 -9.42
C ALA A 38 8.00 -8.80 -7.89
N THR A 39 9.20 -8.80 -7.30
CA THR A 39 9.41 -8.99 -5.87
C THR A 39 8.95 -7.79 -5.04
N LEU A 40 9.26 -6.57 -5.48
CA LEU A 40 8.80 -5.33 -4.86
C LEU A 40 7.28 -5.17 -4.99
N ALA A 41 6.71 -5.55 -6.14
CA ALA A 41 5.25 -5.53 -6.33
C ALA A 41 4.51 -6.52 -5.43
N LYS A 42 5.13 -7.67 -5.11
CA LYS A 42 4.56 -8.63 -4.14
C LYS A 42 4.57 -8.04 -2.73
N GLN A 43 5.72 -7.56 -2.26
CA GLN A 43 5.87 -6.95 -0.94
C GLN A 43 4.95 -5.74 -0.74
N LEU A 44 4.76 -4.93 -1.80
CA LEU A 44 3.83 -3.81 -1.78
C LEU A 44 2.39 -4.28 -1.58
N ARG A 45 1.96 -5.36 -2.26
CA ARG A 45 0.62 -5.94 -2.07
C ARG A 45 0.42 -6.48 -0.64
N GLU A 46 1.43 -7.11 -0.07
CA GLU A 46 1.37 -7.61 1.30
C GLU A 46 1.24 -6.47 2.32
N THR A 47 1.98 -5.37 2.11
CA THR A 47 1.91 -4.17 2.96
C THR A 47 0.54 -3.49 2.87
N LEU A 48 -0.03 -3.42 1.66
CA LEU A 48 -1.38 -2.88 1.45
C LEU A 48 -2.44 -3.73 2.16
N ALA A 49 -2.38 -5.06 1.99
CA ALA A 49 -3.30 -5.97 2.67
C ALA A 49 -3.22 -5.86 4.20
N GLU A 50 -2.02 -5.68 4.75
CA GLU A 50 -1.84 -5.47 6.18
C GLU A 50 -2.46 -4.13 6.65
N LEU A 51 -2.28 -3.05 5.88
CA LEU A 51 -2.92 -1.75 6.15
C LEU A 51 -4.45 -1.83 6.13
N GLU A 52 -5.01 -2.59 5.19
CA GLU A 52 -6.46 -2.81 5.06
C GLU A 52 -7.02 -3.66 6.21
N SER A 53 -6.20 -4.55 6.77
CA SER A 53 -6.56 -5.37 7.93
C SER A 53 -6.49 -4.63 9.27
N LEU A 54 -5.90 -3.42 9.32
CA LEU A 54 -5.81 -2.65 10.57
C LEU A 54 -7.15 -1.97 10.91
N PRO A 55 -7.67 -2.16 12.15
CA PRO A 55 -8.87 -1.46 12.59
C PRO A 55 -8.63 0.05 12.70
N GLY A 56 -9.66 0.86 12.45
CA GLY A 56 -9.54 2.34 12.44
C GLY A 56 -9.29 2.94 11.06
N GLY A 57 -9.67 2.23 9.98
CA GLY A 57 -9.61 2.70 8.59
C GLY A 57 -10.03 4.16 8.45
N LYS A 58 -9.07 5.06 8.21
CA LYS A 58 -9.38 6.29 7.51
C LYS A 58 -9.83 5.86 6.13
N GLU A 59 -11.11 6.12 5.88
CA GLU A 59 -11.90 5.76 4.73
C GLU A 59 -11.13 6.08 3.43
N VAL A 60 -11.19 5.13 2.50
CA VAL A 60 -11.13 5.26 1.03
C VAL A 60 -10.53 6.58 0.51
N SER A 61 -9.37 6.55 -0.16
CA SER A 61 -9.14 7.46 -1.33
C SER A 61 -7.81 7.36 -2.08
N ALA A 62 -6.72 6.72 -1.59
CA ALA A 62 -5.43 6.80 -2.32
C ALA A 62 -5.04 5.52 -3.10
N VAL A 63 -5.54 4.35 -2.69
CA VAL A 63 -5.14 3.06 -3.29
C VAL A 63 -5.89 2.77 -4.59
N ASP A 64 -7.12 3.30 -4.72
CA ASP A 64 -7.93 3.17 -5.94
C ASP A 64 -7.27 3.86 -7.14
N GLU A 65 -6.70 5.06 -6.94
CA GLU A 65 -6.00 5.79 -8.02
C GLU A 65 -4.78 5.05 -8.58
N ILE A 66 -4.06 4.29 -7.74
CA ILE A 66 -2.89 3.51 -8.17
C ILE A 66 -3.34 2.25 -8.92
N ALA A 67 -4.41 1.59 -8.45
CA ALA A 67 -5.02 0.45 -9.14
C ALA A 67 -5.61 0.88 -10.50
N GLU A 68 -6.32 2.01 -10.55
CA GLU A 68 -6.85 2.61 -11.78
C GLU A 68 -5.73 2.96 -12.77
N ARG A 69 -4.64 3.58 -12.31
CA ARG A 69 -3.50 3.92 -13.16
C ARG A 69 -2.85 2.67 -13.75
N ARG A 70 -2.88 1.54 -13.03
CA ARG A 70 -2.36 0.26 -13.51
C ARG A 70 -3.31 -0.41 -14.50
N THR A 71 -4.62 -0.40 -14.24
CA THR A 71 -5.63 -0.87 -15.21
C THR A 71 -5.53 -0.10 -16.52
N ARG A 72 -5.34 1.22 -16.47
CA ARG A 72 -5.12 2.04 -17.66
C ARG A 72 -3.87 1.65 -18.43
N ARG A 73 -2.76 1.34 -17.76
CA ARG A 73 -1.53 0.87 -18.45
C ARG A 73 -1.65 -0.54 -19.02
N ILE A 74 -2.38 -1.43 -18.36
CA ILE A 74 -2.59 -2.80 -18.86
C ILE A 74 -3.56 -2.81 -20.04
N ALA A 75 -4.62 -1.99 -20.00
CA ALA A 75 -5.55 -1.82 -21.12
C ALA A 75 -4.86 -1.20 -22.35
N ASP A 76 -3.98 -0.23 -22.15
CA ASP A 76 -3.16 0.38 -23.22
C ASP A 76 -2.17 -0.63 -23.84
N ALA A 77 -1.60 -1.52 -23.03
CA ALA A 77 -0.71 -2.58 -23.48
C ALA A 77 -1.43 -3.78 -24.16
N ALA A 78 -2.75 -3.90 -24.05
CA ALA A 78 -3.55 -4.99 -24.63
C ALA A 78 -4.31 -4.58 -25.91
N GLY A 79 -4.14 -3.35 -26.39
CA GLY A 79 -4.89 -2.76 -27.51
C GLY A 79 -4.08 -2.42 -28.77
N GLN A 80 -2.86 -2.95 -28.94
CA GLN A 80 -2.12 -2.92 -30.22
C GLN A 80 -1.85 -4.32 -30.75
#